data_AF-A0A2Z6D479-F1
#
_entry.id   AF-A0A2Z6D479-F1
#
_cell.length_a   1.000
_cell.length_b   1.000
_cell.length_c   1.000
_cell.angle_alpha   90.00
_cell.angle_beta   90.00
_cell.angle_gamma   90.00
#
_symmetry.space_group_name_H-M   'P 1'
#
loop_
_entity.id
_entity.type
_entity.pdbx_description
1 polymer ?
#
loop_
_entity_poly.entity_id
_entity_poly.type
_entity_poly.pdbx_seq_one_letter_code
_entity_poly.pdbx_strand_id
1 'polypeptide(L)'
;MPWQIFEHSSPNPMMIASAVRPSITEFAGSIGVMFVDYLQQIPLESGGNMAHEVGKITRQIRAIAKEHKIPVFLGCQINRGNQTTADKRPNRHLLRNSGEIFEVCDQLIMLYRDAVYTKDPSDQTIELIVEKNRLYGKLGTATMLCDFSTSRFLNLTR
;
A
#
# COMPACT_ATOMS: atom_id res chain seq x y z
N MET A 1 21.90 4.70 0.79
CA MET A 1 21.25 5.90 1.35
C MET A 1 20.60 5.51 2.65
N PRO A 2 20.78 6.26 3.75
CA PRO A 2 20.19 5.86 5.03
C PRO A 2 18.66 6.05 4.96
N TRP A 3 17.93 5.14 5.57
CA TRP A 3 16.49 5.23 5.76
C TRP A 3 16.21 6.19 6.91
N GLN A 4 15.20 7.05 6.75
CA GLN A 4 14.63 7.79 7.87
C GLN A 4 13.29 7.15 8.25
N ILE A 5 13.10 6.90 9.54
CA ILE A 5 11.91 6.26 10.09
C ILE A 5 11.23 7.26 11.02
N PHE A 6 9.94 7.49 10.80
CA PHE A 6 9.12 8.39 11.61
C PHE A 6 8.01 7.57 12.26
N GLU A 7 8.06 7.42 13.58
CA GLU A 7 7.03 6.74 14.36
C GLU A 7 6.21 7.75 15.14
N HIS A 8 4.88 7.66 15.00
CA HIS A 8 3.95 8.50 15.75
C HIS A 8 2.70 7.70 16.10
N SER A 9 2.15 7.90 17.31
CA SER A 9 0.97 7.18 17.79
C SER A 9 -0.33 7.60 17.08
N SER A 10 -0.37 8.82 16.57
CA SER A 10 -1.51 9.39 15.83
C SER A 10 -1.01 10.17 14.62
N PRO A 11 -0.52 9.49 13.55
CA PRO A 11 0.02 10.18 12.39
C PRO A 11 -1.09 10.91 11.63
N ASN A 12 -0.76 12.03 10.99
CA ASN A 12 -1.68 12.72 10.10
C ASN A 12 -0.91 13.31 8.89
N PRO A 13 -1.61 13.67 7.80
CA PRO A 13 -0.94 14.17 6.59
C PRO A 13 -0.08 15.42 6.79
N MET A 14 -0.44 16.29 7.73
CA MET A 14 0.38 17.47 8.05
C MET A 14 1.71 17.08 8.69
N MET A 15 1.72 16.07 9.56
CA MET A 15 2.96 15.53 10.12
C MET A 15 3.83 14.87 9.05
N ILE A 16 3.23 14.14 8.11
CA ILE A 16 3.95 13.56 6.96
C ILE A 16 4.62 14.69 6.15
N ALA A 17 3.90 15.77 5.83
CA ALA A 17 4.47 16.92 5.12
C ALA A 17 5.59 17.60 5.92
N SER A 18 5.44 17.71 7.24
CA SER A 18 6.46 18.29 8.13
C SER A 18 7.71 17.43 8.26
N ALA A 19 7.62 16.11 8.04
CA ALA A 19 8.77 15.22 7.98
C ALA A 19 9.49 15.32 6.63
N VAL A 20 8.75 15.41 5.52
CA VAL A 20 9.31 15.48 4.16
C VAL A 20 10.20 16.70 3.94
N ARG A 21 9.81 17.89 4.41
CA ARG A 21 10.55 19.15 4.12
C ARG A 21 11.97 19.17 4.72
N PRO A 22 12.19 18.87 6.01
CA PRO A 22 13.53 18.76 6.57
C PRO A 22 14.37 17.68 5.88
N SER A 23 13.78 16.51 5.60
CA SER A 23 14.46 15.40 4.93
C SER A 23 15.01 15.77 3.56
N ILE A 24 14.29 16.58 2.76
CA ILE A 24 14.78 17.08 1.47
C ILE A 24 16.05 17.92 1.65
N THR A 25 16.08 18.79 2.67
CA THR A 25 17.23 19.64 2.97
C THR A 25 18.42 18.78 3.43
N GLU A 26 18.17 17.80 4.29
CA GLU A 26 19.18 16.89 4.82
C GLU A 26 19.83 16.02 3.72
N PHE A 27 19.03 15.55 2.77
CA PHE A 27 19.49 14.72 1.65
C PHE A 27 19.90 15.50 0.41
N ALA A 28 20.29 16.76 0.56
CA ALA A 28 20.82 17.59 -0.52
C ALA A 28 19.88 17.68 -1.76
N GLY A 29 18.57 17.67 -1.53
CA GLY A 29 17.59 18.16 -2.50
C GLY A 29 16.55 17.16 -3.01
N SER A 30 16.58 15.87 -2.65
CA SER A 30 15.48 14.96 -3.05
C SER A 30 15.31 13.73 -2.16
N ILE A 31 14.08 13.23 -2.08
CA ILE A 31 13.72 11.96 -1.46
C ILE A 31 13.40 10.97 -2.58
N GLY A 32 14.06 9.81 -2.58
CA GLY A 32 13.89 8.80 -3.62
C GLY A 32 12.55 8.07 -3.56
N VAL A 33 12.00 7.87 -2.36
CA VAL A 33 10.73 7.16 -2.13
C VAL A 33 10.19 7.45 -0.73
N MET A 34 8.87 7.45 -0.58
CA MET A 34 8.18 7.48 0.71
C MET A 34 7.35 6.22 0.90
N PHE A 35 7.51 5.57 2.04
CA PHE A 35 6.67 4.46 2.48
C PHE A 35 5.75 4.92 3.61
N VAL A 36 4.48 4.58 3.53
CA VAL A 36 3.48 4.85 4.58
C VAL A 36 2.86 3.53 5.01
N ASP A 37 3.16 3.10 6.22
CA ASP A 37 2.69 1.84 6.82
C ASP A 37 1.84 2.15 8.07
N TYR A 38 0.50 2.13 7.99
CA TYR A 38 -0.37 1.98 6.82
C TYR A 38 -1.54 2.98 6.94
N LEU A 39 -2.29 3.20 5.85
CA LEU A 39 -3.29 4.28 5.75
C LEU A 39 -4.29 4.32 6.92
N GLN A 40 -4.81 3.16 7.33
CA GLN A 40 -5.83 3.07 8.38
C GLN A 40 -5.28 3.32 9.81
N GLN A 41 -3.96 3.52 9.99
CA GLN A 41 -3.41 4.05 11.25
C GLN A 41 -3.55 5.57 11.38
N ILE A 42 -3.88 6.27 10.29
CA ILE A 42 -4.17 7.71 10.33
C ILE A 42 -5.59 7.87 10.91
N PRO A 43 -5.77 8.58 12.04
CA PRO A 43 -7.08 8.77 12.65
C PRO A 43 -8.05 9.45 11.68
N LEU A 44 -9.28 8.92 11.62
CA LEU A 44 -10.37 9.51 10.86
C LEU A 44 -11.18 10.45 11.75
N GLU A 45 -11.78 11.47 11.16
CA GLU A 45 -12.70 12.37 11.88
C GLU A 45 -13.95 11.60 12.35
N SER A 46 -14.28 11.73 13.63
CA SER A 46 -15.42 11.04 14.26
C SER A 46 -16.75 11.48 13.62
N GLY A 47 -17.61 10.50 13.30
CA GLY A 47 -18.97 10.75 12.78
C GLY A 47 -19.07 11.02 11.27
N GLY A 48 -17.94 11.03 10.54
CA GLY A 48 -17.91 11.17 9.09
C GLY A 48 -18.14 9.86 8.32
N ASN A 49 -18.39 9.98 7.02
CA ASN A 49 -18.36 8.83 6.12
C ASN A 49 -16.90 8.34 5.98
N MET A 50 -16.61 7.15 6.51
CA MET A 50 -15.27 6.55 6.50
C MET A 50 -14.64 6.54 5.10
N ALA A 51 -15.40 6.24 4.05
CA ALA A 51 -14.87 6.20 2.69
C ALA A 51 -14.42 7.59 2.24
N HIS A 52 -15.19 8.62 2.57
CA HIS A 52 -14.86 10.00 2.23
C HIS A 52 -13.59 10.49 2.95
N GLU A 53 -13.47 10.22 4.26
CA GLU A 53 -12.28 10.60 5.03
C GLU A 53 -11.02 9.88 4.54
N VAL A 54 -11.13 8.59 4.23
CA VAL A 54 -10.04 7.81 3.60
C VAL A 54 -9.65 8.44 2.27
N GLY A 55 -10.61 8.85 1.44
CA GLY A 55 -10.36 9.54 0.18
C GLY A 55 -9.66 10.90 0.36
N LYS A 56 -10.10 11.69 1.35
CA LYS A 56 -9.51 12.98 1.71
C LYS A 56 -8.04 12.83 2.12
N ILE A 57 -7.73 11.91 3.03
CA ILE A 57 -6.36 11.62 3.47
C ILE A 57 -5.50 11.14 2.29
N THR A 58 -6.03 10.23 1.46
CA THR A 58 -5.30 9.70 0.30
C THR A 58 -4.96 10.81 -0.70
N ARG A 59 -5.90 11.76 -0.94
CA ARG A 59 -5.66 12.93 -1.79
C ARG A 59 -4.61 13.87 -1.20
N GLN A 60 -4.62 14.09 0.12
CA GLN A 60 -3.61 14.91 0.80
C GLN A 60 -2.21 14.30 0.67
N ILE A 61 -2.07 12.99 0.89
CA ILE A 61 -0.79 12.28 0.69
C ILE A 61 -0.34 12.41 -0.76
N ARG A 62 -1.24 12.24 -1.74
CA ARG A 62 -0.91 12.43 -3.16
C ARG A 62 -0.50 13.86 -3.49
N ALA A 63 -1.08 14.87 -2.84
CA ALA A 63 -0.69 16.25 -3.02
C ALA A 63 0.77 16.47 -2.56
N ILE A 64 1.12 15.97 -1.37
CA ILE A 64 2.50 16.01 -0.84
C ILE A 64 3.47 15.32 -1.81
N ALA A 65 3.10 14.12 -2.29
CA ALA A 65 3.89 13.36 -3.26
C ALA A 65 4.17 14.15 -4.54
N LYS A 66 3.13 14.83 -5.08
CA LYS A 66 3.24 15.62 -6.31
C LYS A 66 4.03 16.91 -6.12
N GLU A 67 3.81 17.61 -5.01
CA GLU A 67 4.52 18.84 -4.67
C GLU A 67 6.04 18.61 -4.62
N HIS A 68 6.45 17.50 -4.02
CA HIS A 68 7.87 17.17 -3.84
C HIS A 68 8.42 16.16 -4.86
N LYS A 69 7.60 15.70 -5.82
CA LYS A 69 7.97 14.70 -6.84
C LYS A 69 8.50 13.38 -6.27
N ILE A 70 7.90 12.90 -5.19
CA ILE A 70 8.31 11.68 -4.49
C ILE A 70 7.36 10.54 -4.85
N PRO A 71 7.85 9.37 -5.30
CA PRO A 71 7.02 8.18 -5.45
C PRO A 71 6.60 7.65 -4.06
N VAL A 72 5.33 7.30 -3.91
CA VAL A 72 4.75 6.88 -2.62
C VAL A 72 4.22 5.46 -2.70
N PHE A 73 4.67 4.63 -1.77
CA PHE A 73 4.08 3.33 -1.48
C PHE A 73 3.22 3.45 -0.22
N LEU A 74 1.92 3.25 -0.37
CA LEU A 74 0.95 3.37 0.70
C LEU A 74 0.36 1.99 1.02
N GLY A 75 0.68 1.46 2.20
CA GLY A 75 0.04 0.26 2.71
C GLY A 75 -1.43 0.52 3.01
N CYS A 76 -2.31 -0.37 2.57
CA CYS A 76 -3.73 -0.29 2.81
C CYS A 76 -4.25 -1.65 3.27
N GLN A 77 -4.93 -1.69 4.41
CA GLN A 77 -5.71 -2.87 4.78
C GLN A 77 -6.94 -3.02 3.88
N ILE A 78 -7.26 -4.25 3.53
CA ILE A 78 -8.48 -4.60 2.82
C ILE A 78 -9.53 -5.11 3.81
N ASN A 79 -10.80 -4.94 3.48
CA ASN A 79 -11.86 -5.59 4.24
C ASN A 79 -11.68 -7.11 4.18
N ARG A 80 -11.97 -7.80 5.28
CA ARG A 80 -12.05 -9.27 5.33
C ARG A 80 -13.32 -9.72 4.56
N GLY A 81 -13.30 -9.63 3.23
CA GLY A 81 -14.45 -9.95 2.38
C GLY A 81 -14.58 -11.44 2.06
N ASN A 82 -15.81 -11.93 2.18
CA ASN A 82 -16.36 -13.26 1.86
C ASN A 82 -15.38 -14.44 1.86
N GLN A 83 -15.21 -15.05 3.04
CA GLN A 83 -14.71 -16.42 3.19
C GLN A 83 -15.58 -17.48 2.49
N THR A 84 -16.66 -17.09 1.81
CA THR A 84 -17.59 -18.00 1.13
C THR A 84 -17.26 -18.25 -0.34
N THR A 85 -16.43 -17.42 -0.98
CA THR A 85 -16.04 -17.63 -2.39
C THR A 85 -15.02 -18.76 -2.51
N ALA A 86 -15.08 -19.56 -3.57
CA ALA A 86 -14.09 -20.61 -3.82
C ALA A 86 -12.68 -20.05 -4.06
N ASP A 87 -12.58 -18.97 -4.85
CA ASP A 87 -11.33 -18.22 -5.02
C ASP A 87 -11.17 -17.19 -3.89
N LYS A 88 -10.04 -17.25 -3.18
CA LYS A 88 -9.68 -16.37 -2.07
C LYS A 88 -8.83 -15.18 -2.51
N ARG A 89 -8.48 -15.09 -3.79
CA ARG A 89 -7.71 -13.96 -4.31
C ARG A 89 -8.45 -12.65 -4.06
N PRO A 90 -7.77 -11.64 -3.51
CA PRO A 90 -8.37 -10.33 -3.34
C PRO A 90 -8.71 -9.75 -4.71
N ASN A 91 -9.72 -8.88 -4.73
CA ASN A 91 -10.06 -8.08 -5.90
C ASN A 91 -10.39 -6.65 -5.43
N ARG A 92 -10.45 -5.71 -6.37
CA ARG A 92 -10.77 -4.30 -6.06
C ARG A 92 -12.06 -4.10 -5.23
N HIS A 93 -13.02 -5.02 -5.23
CA HIS A 93 -14.25 -4.89 -4.44
C HIS A 93 -14.00 -5.00 -2.94
N LEU A 94 -12.86 -5.55 -2.51
CA LEU A 94 -12.46 -5.56 -1.10
C LEU A 94 -12.08 -4.16 -0.59
N LEU A 95 -11.89 -3.19 -1.49
CA LEU A 95 -11.74 -1.77 -1.17
C LEU A 95 -13.10 -1.07 -0.97
N ARG A 96 -14.20 -1.76 -0.64
CA ARG A 96 -15.56 -1.16 -0.62
C ARG A 96 -15.71 0.12 0.21
N ASN A 97 -15.02 0.25 1.35
CA ASN A 97 -14.98 1.47 2.17
C ASN A 97 -13.83 2.42 1.78
N SER A 98 -13.25 2.19 0.60
CA SER A 98 -11.97 2.72 0.14
C SER A 98 -11.93 2.84 -1.39
N GLY A 99 -13.10 2.91 -2.06
CA GLY A 99 -13.19 3.10 -3.52
C GLY A 99 -12.45 4.36 -3.98
N GLU A 100 -12.43 5.37 -3.11
CA GLU A 100 -11.64 6.59 -3.26
C GLU A 100 -10.13 6.32 -3.41
N ILE A 101 -9.58 5.28 -2.75
CA ILE A 101 -8.18 4.88 -2.94
C ILE A 101 -7.97 4.40 -4.37
N PHE A 102 -8.87 3.55 -4.87
CA PHE A 102 -8.80 3.03 -6.24
C PHE A 102 -8.88 4.17 -7.25
N GLU A 103 -9.65 5.22 -7.02
CA GLU A 103 -9.71 6.37 -7.92
C GLU A 103 -8.41 7.19 -7.92
N VAL A 104 -7.81 7.38 -6.74
CA VAL A 104 -6.63 8.23 -6.56
C VAL A 104 -5.34 7.55 -7.00
N CYS A 105 -5.15 6.26 -6.68
CA CYS A 105 -3.89 5.55 -6.91
C CYS A 105 -3.52 5.43 -8.38
N ASP A 106 -2.23 5.43 -8.68
CA ASP A 106 -1.73 5.22 -10.04
C ASP A 106 -1.53 3.71 -10.33
N GLN A 107 -1.16 2.94 -9.31
CA GLN A 107 -1.07 1.48 -9.34
C GLN A 107 -1.79 0.89 -8.12
N LEU A 108 -2.38 -0.29 -8.29
CA LEU A 108 -2.92 -1.09 -7.21
C LEU A 108 -2.37 -2.51 -7.32
N ILE A 109 -1.59 -2.90 -6.31
CA ILE A 109 -1.01 -4.24 -6.18
C ILE A 109 -1.60 -4.85 -4.92
N MET A 110 -2.17 -6.03 -5.05
CA MET A 110 -2.67 -6.80 -3.92
C MET A 110 -1.79 -8.03 -3.70
N LEU A 111 -1.60 -8.39 -2.44
CA LEU A 111 -0.82 -9.55 -2.05
C LEU A 111 -1.76 -10.71 -1.73
N TYR A 112 -1.45 -11.88 -2.27
CA TYR A 112 -2.19 -13.11 -1.99
C TYR A 112 -1.25 -14.27 -1.70
N ARG A 113 -1.60 -15.07 -0.70
CA ARG A 113 -0.85 -16.27 -0.31
C ARG A 113 -1.83 -17.42 -0.19
N ASP A 114 -1.73 -18.40 -1.09
CA ASP A 114 -2.65 -19.53 -1.15
C ASP A 114 -2.50 -20.47 0.06
N ALA A 115 -1.25 -20.73 0.47
CA ALA A 115 -0.88 -21.47 1.68
C ALA A 115 -1.63 -21.07 2.96
N VAL A 116 -2.09 -19.81 3.09
CA VAL A 116 -2.88 -19.35 4.25
C VAL A 116 -4.24 -20.05 4.33
N TYR A 117 -4.81 -20.38 3.16
CA TYR A 117 -6.14 -20.97 3.04
C TYR A 117 -6.08 -22.48 2.84
N THR A 118 -5.14 -22.97 2.03
CA THR A 118 -4.94 -24.41 1.78
C THR A 118 -4.24 -25.11 2.95
N LYS A 119 -3.55 -24.35 3.80
CA LYS A 119 -2.71 -24.85 4.90
C LYS A 119 -1.57 -25.76 4.42
N ASP A 120 -1.13 -25.59 3.18
CA ASP A 120 0.05 -26.27 2.65
C ASP A 120 1.31 -25.56 3.19
N PRO A 121 2.12 -26.20 4.06
CA PRO A 121 3.33 -25.59 4.59
C PRO A 121 4.49 -25.57 3.57
N SER A 122 4.38 -26.33 2.47
CA SER A 122 5.41 -26.40 1.43
C SER A 122 5.28 -25.26 0.42
N ASP A 123 4.10 -24.66 0.31
CA ASP A 123 3.86 -23.52 -0.56
C ASP A 123 4.47 -22.24 0.02
N GLN A 124 5.61 -21.88 -0.56
CA GLN A 124 6.38 -20.67 -0.26
C GLN A 124 6.05 -19.51 -1.21
N THR A 125 4.98 -19.61 -1.99
CA THR A 125 4.67 -18.60 -3.00
C THR A 125 3.85 -17.44 -2.45
N ILE A 126 4.03 -16.28 -3.09
CA ILE A 126 3.19 -15.11 -2.90
C ILE A 126 2.89 -14.51 -4.28
N GLU A 127 1.61 -14.19 -4.49
CA GLU A 127 1.12 -13.56 -5.70
C GLU A 127 1.00 -12.04 -5.48
N LEU A 128 1.55 -11.28 -6.41
CA LEU A 128 1.40 -9.84 -6.54
C LEU A 128 0.43 -9.58 -7.70
N ILE A 129 -0.82 -9.30 -7.34
CA ILE A 129 -1.93 -9.13 -8.29
C ILE A 129 -2.08 -7.65 -8.62
N VAL A 130 -1.81 -7.28 -9.87
CA VAL A 130 -1.91 -5.91 -10.37
C VAL A 130 -3.34 -5.65 -10.89
N GLU A 131 -4.18 -5.05 -10.06
CA GLU A 131 -5.59 -4.69 -10.39
C GLU A 131 -5.70 -3.36 -11.13
N LYS A 132 -4.71 -2.49 -10.96
CA LYS A 132 -4.67 -1.19 -11.63
C LYS A 132 -3.23 -0.84 -11.99
N ASN A 133 -3.05 -0.38 -13.22
CA ASN A 133 -1.79 0.13 -13.71
C ASN A 133 -2.06 1.25 -14.73
N ARG A 134 -1.86 2.51 -14.32
CA ARG A 134 -2.00 3.66 -15.24
C ARG A 134 -0.85 3.69 -16.27
N LEU A 135 -1.01 4.48 -17.35
CA LEU A 135 0.00 4.71 -18.40
C LEU A 135 0.43 3.43 -19.17
N TYR A 136 -0.52 2.80 -19.87
CA TYR A 136 -0.31 1.60 -20.73
C TYR A 136 0.29 0.36 -20.04
N GLY A 137 0.34 0.36 -18.71
CA GLY A 137 0.80 -0.79 -17.95
C GLY A 137 -0.15 -1.98 -18.07
N LYS A 138 0.43 -3.20 -18.12
CA LYS A 138 -0.36 -4.44 -18.14
C LYS A 138 -0.88 -4.76 -16.74
N LEU A 139 -2.09 -5.29 -16.69
CA LEU A 139 -2.61 -6.02 -15.54
C LEU A 139 -2.07 -7.45 -15.58
N GLY A 140 -2.08 -8.12 -14.42
CA GLY A 140 -1.66 -9.51 -14.32
C GLY A 140 -1.16 -9.85 -12.93
N THR A 141 -0.70 -11.09 -12.78
CA THR A 141 -0.18 -11.61 -11.53
C THR A 141 1.29 -11.97 -11.71
N ALA A 142 2.14 -11.43 -10.83
CA ALA A 142 3.51 -11.89 -10.69
C ALA A 142 3.59 -12.81 -9.47
N THR A 143 4.15 -14.00 -9.64
CA THR A 143 4.39 -14.94 -8.54
C THR A 143 5.84 -14.84 -8.11
N MET A 144 6.07 -14.72 -6.81
CA MET A 144 7.40 -14.71 -6.20
C MET A 144 7.50 -15.84 -5.18
N LEU A 145 8.72 -16.29 -4.90
CA LEU A 145 9.00 -17.10 -3.73
C LEU A 145 9.18 -16.18 -2.52
N CYS A 146 8.79 -16.64 -1.34
CA CYS A 146 8.98 -15.92 -0.09
C CYS A 146 9.55 -16.88 0.95
N ASP A 147 10.74 -16.56 1.45
CA ASP A 147 11.23 -17.16 2.67
C ASP A 147 10.52 -16.49 3.86
N PHE A 148 9.45 -17.14 4.33
CA PHE A 148 8.65 -16.64 5.45
C PHE A 148 9.40 -16.65 6.79
N SER A 149 10.52 -17.37 6.91
CA SER A 149 11.32 -17.34 8.13
C SER A 149 12.08 -16.03 8.29
N THR A 150 12.39 -15.38 7.17
CA THR A 150 13.12 -14.10 7.11
C THR A 150 12.29 -12.96 6.52
N SER A 151 11.02 -13.22 6.17
CA SER A 151 10.14 -12.31 5.43
C SER A 151 10.77 -11.77 4.14
N ARG A 152 11.57 -12.60 3.45
CA ARG A 152 12.33 -12.19 2.26
C ARG A 152 11.67 -12.69 0.99
N PHE A 153 11.35 -11.76 0.10
CA PHE A 153 10.93 -12.07 -1.26
C PHE A 153 12.14 -12.47 -2.11
N LEU A 154 11.99 -13.57 -2.85
CA LEU A 154 12.98 -14.14 -3.74
C LEU A 154 12.40 -14.17 -5.16
N ASN A 155 13.24 -13.89 -6.15
CA ASN A 155 12.83 -14.02 -7.54
C ASN A 155 12.53 -15.49 -7.82
N LEU A 156 11.38 -15.75 -8.45
CA LEU A 156 11.13 -17.03 -9.08
C LEU A 156 12.09 -17.08 -10.29
N THR A 157 13.12 -17.91 -10.22
CA THR A 157 14.10 -18.04 -11.30
C THR A 157 13.36 -18.31 -12.61
N ARG A 158 13.70 -17.56 -13.67
CA ARG A 158 13.24 -17.89 -15.02
C ARG A 158 13.95 -19.12 -15.55
#